data_AF-A0A126RI19-F1
#
_entry.id   AF-A0A126RI19-F1
#
_cell.length_a   1.000
_cell.length_b   1.000
_cell.length_c   1.000
_cell.angle_alpha   90.00
_cell.angle_beta   90.00
_cell.angle_gamma   90.00
#
_symmetry.space_group_name_H-M   'P 1'
#
loop_
_entity.id
_entity.type
_entity.pdbx_description
1 polymer ?
#
loop_
_entity_poly.entity_id
_entity_poly.type
_entity_poly.pdbx_seq_one_letter_code
_entity_poly.pdbx_strand_id
1 'polypeptide(L)'
;MALVLDAASFAADRHRQQRRKDVDASPYINHPLALARILALEAGVSDPQVIAAALLHDTIEDTETSLEELETRFGALVARIVAEVTDDKSKPKAERKRLQVEKAATKSSEAKLVKLADKISNLRDIVASPPADWPQQRKAEYFEWARDVVSGLRGVSPQLEVAFDTIHAQGTALFELPQAPGSEVSTRTPSNSNKGHTFIVEDGAVVADYYHFGADVDYEFAVQIRFGPDAQERLAELLVLAQPVSPDALAEALRDRFGTYYATRDFADENGISYEARRDMWP
;
A
#
# COMPACT_ATOMS: atom_id res chain seq x y z
N MET A 1 -16.71 -25.09 11.45
CA MET A 1 -15.54 -25.54 12.23
C MET A 1 -14.57 -26.37 11.38
N ALA A 2 -14.99 -27.50 10.79
CA ALA A 2 -14.11 -28.35 9.99
C ALA A 2 -13.38 -27.61 8.85
N LEU A 3 -14.12 -26.82 8.04
CA LEU A 3 -13.53 -25.99 6.97
C LEU A 3 -12.43 -25.04 7.46
N VAL A 4 -12.67 -24.35 8.57
CA VAL A 4 -11.74 -23.37 9.14
C VAL A 4 -10.47 -24.06 9.67
N LEU A 5 -10.62 -25.21 10.34
CA LEU A 5 -9.48 -25.99 10.82
C LEU A 5 -8.65 -26.56 9.67
N ASP A 6 -9.31 -27.04 8.60
CA ASP A 6 -8.60 -27.53 7.41
C ASP A 6 -7.84 -26.40 6.70
N ALA A 7 -8.47 -25.23 6.53
CA ALA A 7 -7.81 -24.05 5.97
C ALA A 7 -6.62 -23.59 6.81
N ALA A 8 -6.75 -23.56 8.14
CA ALA A 8 -5.65 -23.20 9.05
C ALA A 8 -4.48 -24.20 8.96
N SER A 9 -4.79 -25.50 8.95
CA SER A 9 -3.78 -26.56 8.81
C SER A 9 -3.05 -26.47 7.47
N PHE A 10 -3.80 -26.25 6.38
CA PHE A 10 -3.24 -26.08 5.05
C PHE A 10 -2.36 -24.84 4.95
N ALA A 11 -2.82 -23.68 5.42
CA ALA A 11 -2.04 -22.47 5.45
C ALA A 11 -0.76 -22.64 6.27
N ALA A 12 -0.83 -23.33 7.42
CA ALA A 12 0.33 -23.62 8.25
C ALA A 12 1.37 -24.48 7.51
N ASP A 13 0.95 -25.50 6.77
CA ASP A 13 1.84 -26.34 5.97
C ASP A 13 2.46 -25.58 4.80
N ARG A 14 1.66 -24.78 4.07
CA ARG A 14 2.11 -23.98 2.93
C ARG A 14 3.12 -22.90 3.34
N HIS A 15 2.89 -22.24 4.46
CA HIS A 15 3.76 -21.19 4.98
C HIS A 15 4.80 -21.70 5.99
N ARG A 16 5.02 -23.02 6.14
CA ARG A 16 5.89 -23.62 7.18
C ARG A 16 7.33 -23.08 7.20
N GLN A 17 7.85 -22.68 6.04
CA GLN A 17 9.20 -22.11 5.88
C GLN A 17 9.20 -20.58 5.80
N GLN A 18 8.05 -19.93 5.66
CA GLN A 18 7.96 -18.47 5.58
C GLN A 18 8.00 -17.85 6.97
N ARG A 19 8.58 -16.65 7.07
CA ARG A 19 8.69 -15.86 8.30
C ARG A 19 8.18 -14.44 8.07
N ARG A 20 7.69 -13.80 9.14
CA ARG A 20 7.43 -12.35 9.16
C ARG A 20 8.75 -11.60 9.13
N LYS A 21 8.68 -10.29 8.86
CA LYS A 21 9.82 -9.37 8.79
C LYS A 21 10.03 -8.59 10.10
N ASP A 22 9.46 -9.09 11.18
CA ASP A 22 9.69 -8.59 12.53
C ASP A 22 11.06 -9.05 13.05
N VAL A 23 11.51 -8.45 14.15
CA VAL A 23 12.84 -8.71 14.73
C VAL A 23 13.06 -10.17 15.10
N ASP A 24 12.00 -10.87 15.50
CA ASP A 24 12.05 -12.27 15.93
C ASP A 24 11.90 -13.26 14.77
N ALA A 25 11.69 -12.77 13.54
CA ALA A 25 11.34 -13.57 12.36
C ALA A 25 10.25 -14.59 12.70
N SER A 26 9.11 -14.13 13.19
CA SER A 26 8.04 -15.01 13.69
C SER A 26 7.42 -15.86 12.56
N PRO A 27 6.84 -17.05 12.86
CA PRO A 27 6.22 -17.89 11.85
C PRO A 27 5.12 -17.15 11.07
N TYR A 28 5.15 -17.24 9.73
CA TYR A 28 4.23 -16.45 8.90
C TYR A 28 2.75 -16.75 9.15
N ILE A 29 2.42 -17.99 9.51
CA ILE A 29 1.05 -18.42 9.85
C ILE A 29 0.36 -17.55 10.91
N ASN A 30 1.13 -16.85 11.75
CA ASN A 30 0.60 -15.89 12.72
C ASN A 30 -0.19 -14.77 12.03
N HIS A 31 0.19 -14.37 10.80
CA HIS A 31 -0.51 -13.33 10.04
C HIS A 31 -1.90 -13.78 9.58
N PRO A 32 -2.08 -14.87 8.80
CA PRO A 32 -3.41 -15.36 8.45
C PRO A 32 -4.31 -15.64 9.67
N LEU A 33 -3.74 -16.13 10.78
CA LEU A 33 -4.47 -16.32 12.04
C LEU A 33 -4.94 -14.98 12.65
N ALA A 34 -4.14 -13.93 12.57
CA ALA A 34 -4.52 -12.59 13.02
C ALA A 34 -5.70 -12.04 12.22
N LEU A 35 -5.70 -12.20 10.89
CA LEU A 35 -6.82 -11.79 10.03
C LEU A 35 -8.11 -12.52 10.41
N ALA A 36 -8.04 -13.86 10.53
CA ALA A 36 -9.18 -14.68 10.93
C ALA A 36 -9.72 -14.26 12.30
N ARG A 37 -8.83 -13.92 13.24
CA ARG A 37 -9.22 -13.41 14.57
C ARG A 37 -9.89 -12.05 14.50
N ILE A 38 -9.35 -11.11 13.70
CA ILE A 38 -9.95 -9.78 13.51
C ILE A 38 -11.38 -9.92 12.95
N LEU A 39 -11.55 -10.73 11.90
CA LEU A 39 -12.85 -10.97 11.30
C LEU A 39 -13.84 -11.61 12.27
N ALA A 40 -13.43 -12.68 12.96
CA ALA A 40 -14.32 -13.43 13.84
C ALA A 40 -14.68 -12.67 15.12
N LEU A 41 -13.70 -12.03 15.77
CA LEU A 41 -13.86 -11.47 17.12
C LEU A 41 -14.17 -9.97 17.13
N GLU A 42 -13.64 -9.19 16.18
CA GLU A 42 -13.81 -7.74 16.16
C GLU A 42 -14.94 -7.32 15.21
N ALA A 43 -15.04 -7.98 14.04
CA ALA A 43 -16.08 -7.71 13.06
C ALA A 43 -17.34 -8.58 13.22
N GLY A 44 -17.28 -9.64 14.02
CA GLY A 44 -18.41 -10.57 14.22
C GLY A 44 -18.75 -11.40 12.99
N VAL A 45 -17.79 -11.60 12.06
CA VAL A 45 -17.99 -12.43 10.87
C VAL A 45 -18.06 -13.91 11.28
N SER A 46 -19.22 -14.52 11.05
CA SER A 46 -19.49 -15.92 11.39
C SER A 46 -19.46 -16.87 10.18
N ASP A 47 -19.35 -16.34 8.96
CA ASP A 47 -19.27 -17.15 7.75
C ASP A 47 -17.93 -17.91 7.68
N PRO A 48 -17.94 -19.26 7.77
CA PRO A 48 -16.72 -20.05 7.77
C PRO A 48 -15.95 -19.98 6.44
N GLN A 49 -16.59 -19.64 5.31
CA GLN A 49 -15.92 -19.51 4.02
C GLN A 49 -15.10 -18.22 3.95
N VAL A 50 -15.59 -17.12 4.52
CA VAL A 50 -14.84 -15.87 4.63
C VAL A 50 -13.64 -16.03 5.58
N ILE A 51 -13.85 -16.70 6.73
CA ILE A 51 -12.77 -16.99 7.68
C ILE A 51 -11.72 -17.93 7.05
N ALA A 52 -12.14 -18.96 6.30
CA ALA A 52 -11.22 -19.82 5.56
C ALA A 52 -10.45 -19.05 4.50
N ALA A 53 -11.09 -18.17 3.73
CA ALA A 53 -10.42 -17.34 2.75
C ALA A 53 -9.38 -16.40 3.39
N ALA A 54 -9.67 -15.84 4.56
CA ALA A 54 -8.70 -15.04 5.31
C ALA A 54 -7.46 -15.84 5.74
N LEU A 55 -7.65 -17.09 6.18
CA LEU A 55 -6.55 -18.00 6.50
C LEU A 55 -5.70 -18.37 5.27
N LEU A 56 -6.30 -18.34 4.08
CA LEU A 56 -5.68 -18.79 2.83
C LEU A 56 -5.21 -17.63 1.94
N HIS A 57 -5.43 -16.37 2.32
CA HIS A 57 -5.37 -15.22 1.42
C HIS A 57 -4.02 -15.04 0.70
N ASP A 58 -2.91 -15.40 1.35
CA ASP A 58 -1.55 -15.31 0.78
C ASP A 58 -1.04 -16.63 0.20
N THR A 59 -1.82 -17.71 0.25
CA THR A 59 -1.32 -19.03 -0.18
C THR A 59 -1.02 -19.05 -1.68
N ILE A 60 -1.86 -18.44 -2.53
CA ILE A 60 -1.56 -18.32 -3.96
C ILE A 60 -0.40 -17.34 -4.19
N GLU A 61 -0.37 -16.24 -3.44
CA GLU A 61 0.61 -15.16 -3.66
C GLU A 61 2.05 -15.56 -3.29
N ASP A 62 2.22 -16.27 -2.17
CA ASP A 62 3.53 -16.49 -1.54
C ASP A 62 3.97 -17.98 -1.49
N THR A 63 3.18 -18.90 -2.03
CA THR A 63 3.48 -20.35 -2.00
C THR A 63 3.17 -21.02 -3.34
N GLU A 64 3.45 -22.32 -3.48
CA GLU A 64 3.14 -23.10 -4.69
C GLU A 64 1.65 -23.51 -4.78
N THR A 65 0.76 -22.76 -4.15
CA THR A 65 -0.68 -23.09 -4.13
C THR A 65 -1.36 -22.57 -5.39
N SER A 66 -2.13 -23.41 -6.08
CA SER A 66 -2.89 -23.00 -7.26
C SER A 66 -4.34 -22.67 -6.91
N LEU A 67 -5.00 -21.88 -7.77
CA LEU A 67 -6.42 -21.59 -7.65
C LEU A 67 -7.28 -22.87 -7.74
N GLU A 68 -6.93 -23.78 -8.65
CA GLU A 68 -7.61 -25.07 -8.86
C GLU A 68 -7.52 -25.97 -7.63
N GLU A 69 -6.38 -25.95 -6.93
CA GLU A 69 -6.21 -26.67 -5.67
C GLU A 69 -7.15 -26.13 -4.59
N LEU A 70 -7.23 -24.80 -4.45
CA LEU A 70 -8.15 -24.19 -3.49
C LEU A 70 -9.62 -24.47 -3.83
N GLU A 71 -9.98 -24.43 -5.12
CA GLU A 71 -11.34 -24.72 -5.56
C GLU A 71 -11.72 -26.18 -5.27
N THR A 72 -10.82 -27.12 -5.54
CA THR A 72 -11.03 -28.55 -5.30
C THR A 72 -11.18 -28.86 -3.81
N ARG A 73 -10.36 -28.21 -2.95
CA ARG A 73 -10.31 -28.53 -1.52
C ARG A 73 -11.30 -27.73 -0.66
N PHE A 74 -11.44 -26.44 -0.93
CA PHE A 74 -12.20 -25.51 -0.09
C PHE A 74 -13.46 -24.96 -0.78
N GLY A 75 -13.64 -25.26 -2.06
CA GLY A 75 -14.80 -24.86 -2.85
C GLY A 75 -14.63 -23.53 -3.57
N ALA A 76 -15.48 -23.33 -4.58
CA ALA A 76 -15.40 -22.19 -5.49
C ALA A 76 -15.52 -20.81 -4.80
N LEU A 77 -16.32 -20.68 -3.73
CA LEU A 77 -16.43 -19.38 -3.04
C LEU A 77 -15.12 -18.98 -2.35
N VAL A 78 -14.49 -19.91 -1.64
CA VAL A 78 -13.21 -19.64 -0.96
C VAL A 78 -12.13 -19.32 -1.98
N ALA A 79 -12.01 -20.13 -3.04
CA ALA A 79 -11.07 -19.92 -4.13
C ALA A 79 -11.25 -18.54 -4.80
N ARG A 80 -12.50 -18.15 -5.08
CA ARG A 80 -12.84 -16.83 -5.64
C ARG A 80 -12.39 -15.69 -4.72
N ILE A 81 -12.70 -15.76 -3.43
CA ILE A 81 -12.31 -14.71 -2.48
C ILE A 81 -10.78 -14.61 -2.44
N VAL A 82 -10.06 -15.73 -2.35
CA VAL A 82 -8.59 -15.75 -2.33
C VAL A 82 -8.01 -15.16 -3.62
N ALA A 83 -8.59 -15.49 -4.78
CA ALA A 83 -8.17 -14.91 -6.07
C ALA A 83 -8.37 -13.38 -6.12
N GLU A 84 -9.48 -12.86 -5.61
CA GLU A 84 -9.75 -11.41 -5.58
C GLU A 84 -8.78 -10.62 -4.69
N VAL A 85 -8.17 -11.29 -3.71
CA VAL A 85 -7.22 -10.70 -2.76
C VAL A 85 -5.75 -11.03 -3.05
N THR A 86 -5.46 -11.86 -4.06
CA THR A 86 -4.10 -12.19 -4.50
C THR A 86 -3.57 -11.12 -5.46
N ASP A 87 -2.38 -10.60 -5.21
CA ASP A 87 -1.71 -9.73 -6.18
C ASP A 87 -1.00 -10.55 -7.28
N ASP A 88 -0.98 -10.01 -8.49
CA ASP A 88 -0.21 -10.57 -9.61
C ASP A 88 1.29 -10.29 -9.42
N LYS A 89 2.03 -11.29 -8.92
CA LYS A 89 3.48 -11.20 -8.69
C LYS A 89 4.33 -11.05 -9.96
N SER A 90 3.75 -11.21 -11.17
CA SER A 90 4.46 -10.90 -12.41
C SER A 90 4.67 -9.40 -12.63
N LYS A 91 3.91 -8.57 -11.90
CA LYS A 91 3.96 -7.11 -12.01
C LYS A 91 4.94 -6.49 -11.01
N PRO A 92 5.59 -5.37 -11.37
CA PRO A 92 6.40 -4.59 -10.43
C PRO A 92 5.61 -4.21 -9.17
N LYS A 93 6.31 -4.14 -8.04
CA LYS A 93 5.70 -3.84 -6.73
C LYS A 93 4.88 -2.55 -6.73
N ALA A 94 5.36 -1.50 -7.39
CA ALA A 94 4.65 -0.23 -7.51
C ALA A 94 3.33 -0.39 -8.29
N GLU A 95 3.33 -1.17 -9.37
CA GLU A 95 2.12 -1.47 -10.14
C GLU A 95 1.13 -2.29 -9.31
N ARG A 96 1.59 -3.28 -8.54
CA ARG A 96 0.73 -4.06 -7.63
C ARG A 96 0.06 -3.16 -6.60
N LYS A 97 0.81 -2.25 -5.97
CA LYS A 97 0.27 -1.26 -5.03
C LYS A 97 -0.79 -0.35 -5.66
N ARG A 98 -0.55 0.14 -6.88
CA ARG A 98 -1.51 0.97 -7.63
C ARG A 98 -2.79 0.20 -7.94
N LEU A 99 -2.65 -1.04 -8.41
CA LEU A 99 -3.79 -1.92 -8.71
C LEU A 99 -4.62 -2.27 -7.48
N GLN A 100 -4.01 -2.38 -6.29
CA GLN A 100 -4.78 -2.58 -5.05
C GLN A 100 -5.73 -1.41 -4.77
N VAL A 101 -5.31 -0.16 -5.04
CA VAL A 101 -6.15 1.04 -4.88
C VAL A 101 -7.25 1.06 -5.96
N GLU A 102 -6.87 0.96 -7.23
CA GLU A 102 -7.80 1.01 -8.37
C GLU A 102 -8.89 -0.06 -8.30
N LYS A 103 -8.51 -1.28 -7.88
CA LYS A 103 -9.42 -2.44 -7.81
C LYS A 103 -10.02 -2.65 -6.42
N ALA A 104 -9.87 -1.71 -5.48
CA ALA A 104 -10.44 -1.88 -4.14
C ALA A 104 -11.98 -1.88 -4.20
N ALA A 105 -12.56 -0.91 -4.90
CA ALA A 105 -14.01 -0.72 -4.98
C ALA A 105 -14.75 -1.86 -5.70
N THR A 106 -14.07 -2.55 -6.62
CA THR A 106 -14.65 -3.60 -7.48
C THR A 106 -14.69 -4.99 -6.83
N LYS A 107 -14.05 -5.16 -5.66
CA LYS A 107 -14.06 -6.43 -4.92
C LYS A 107 -15.44 -6.77 -4.38
N SER A 108 -15.72 -8.06 -4.29
CA SER A 108 -16.88 -8.57 -3.55
C SER A 108 -16.81 -8.19 -2.07
N SER A 109 -17.97 -8.18 -1.40
CA SER A 109 -18.05 -7.82 0.02
C SER A 109 -17.16 -8.70 0.89
N GLU A 110 -17.10 -10.00 0.59
CA GLU A 110 -16.27 -10.98 1.29
C GLU A 110 -14.77 -10.69 1.09
N ALA A 111 -14.35 -10.38 -0.14
CA ALA A 111 -12.96 -10.00 -0.42
C ALA A 111 -12.58 -8.65 0.23
N LYS A 112 -13.51 -7.70 0.31
CA LYS A 112 -13.31 -6.44 1.04
C LYS A 112 -13.11 -6.67 2.53
N LEU A 113 -13.88 -7.57 3.17
CA LEU A 113 -13.67 -7.96 4.56
C LEU A 113 -12.26 -8.52 4.78
N VAL A 114 -11.82 -9.45 3.94
CA VAL A 114 -10.48 -10.06 4.03
C VAL A 114 -9.38 -9.00 3.86
N LYS A 115 -9.48 -8.11 2.85
CA LYS A 115 -8.49 -7.04 2.64
C LYS A 115 -8.50 -5.98 3.73
N LEU A 116 -9.64 -5.66 4.34
CA LEU A 116 -9.70 -4.78 5.52
C LEU A 116 -8.95 -5.40 6.69
N ALA A 117 -9.23 -6.68 7.00
CA ALA A 117 -8.54 -7.39 8.08
C ALA A 117 -7.02 -7.49 7.84
N ASP A 118 -6.60 -7.74 6.59
CA ASP A 118 -5.19 -7.72 6.16
C ASP A 118 -4.53 -6.38 6.49
N LYS A 119 -5.12 -5.27 6.04
CA LYS A 119 -4.58 -3.93 6.29
C LYS A 119 -4.53 -3.60 7.78
N ILE A 120 -5.57 -3.93 8.54
CA ILE A 120 -5.59 -3.72 10.00
C ILE A 120 -4.46 -4.51 10.67
N SER A 121 -4.29 -5.80 10.33
CA SER A 121 -3.22 -6.63 10.89
C SER A 121 -1.85 -6.03 10.59
N ASN A 122 -1.61 -5.62 9.34
CA ASN A 122 -0.33 -5.07 8.94
C ASN A 122 -0.02 -3.73 9.62
N LEU A 123 -0.99 -2.83 9.76
CA LEU A 123 -0.77 -1.56 10.47
C LEU A 123 -0.51 -1.79 11.96
N ARG A 124 -1.23 -2.73 12.59
CA ARG A 124 -0.97 -3.12 13.99
C ARG A 124 0.44 -3.66 14.18
N ASP A 125 0.89 -4.52 13.27
CA ASP A 125 2.24 -5.07 13.32
C ASP A 125 3.30 -3.97 13.17
N ILE A 126 3.12 -3.02 12.23
CA ILE A 126 4.06 -1.91 12.04
C ILE A 126 4.07 -0.96 13.25
N VAL A 127 2.93 -0.70 13.89
CA VAL A 127 2.89 0.11 15.14
C VAL A 127 3.57 -0.61 16.30
N ALA A 128 3.31 -1.90 16.48
CA ALA A 128 3.81 -2.65 17.63
C ALA A 128 5.30 -3.03 17.49
N SER A 129 5.72 -3.42 16.29
CA SER A 129 7.09 -3.83 15.98
C SER A 129 7.47 -3.30 14.59
N PRO A 130 7.84 -2.01 14.49
CA PRO A 130 8.16 -1.39 13.22
C PRO A 130 9.33 -2.12 12.53
N PRO A 131 9.27 -2.40 11.22
CA PRO A 131 10.37 -3.04 10.51
C PRO A 131 11.66 -2.24 10.67
N ALA A 132 12.73 -2.91 11.11
CA ALA A 132 14.01 -2.27 11.42
C ALA A 132 14.73 -1.75 10.17
N ASP A 133 14.50 -2.39 9.03
CA ASP A 133 15.07 -2.06 7.72
C ASP A 133 14.28 -0.96 6.98
N TRP A 134 13.13 -0.52 7.51
CA TRP A 134 12.33 0.53 6.87
C TRP A 134 12.70 1.91 7.41
N PRO A 135 13.07 2.88 6.54
CA PRO A 135 13.18 4.27 6.97
C PRO A 135 11.82 4.79 7.44
N GLN A 136 11.83 5.81 8.31
CA GLN A 136 10.62 6.44 8.85
C GLN A 136 9.63 6.83 7.74
N GLN A 137 10.14 7.39 6.64
CA GLN A 137 9.34 7.78 5.49
C GLN A 137 8.59 6.60 4.87
N ARG A 138 9.24 5.45 4.70
CA ARG A 138 8.60 4.26 4.16
C ARG A 138 7.48 3.73 5.06
N LYS A 139 7.61 3.90 6.38
CA LYS A 139 6.56 3.57 7.34
C LYS A 139 5.37 4.50 7.15
N ALA A 140 5.59 5.81 7.15
CA ALA A 140 4.54 6.82 6.93
C ALA A 140 3.75 6.55 5.63
N GLU A 141 4.45 6.29 4.53
CA GLU A 141 3.80 6.05 3.25
C GLU A 141 3.04 4.73 3.16
N TYR A 142 3.44 3.73 3.95
CA TYR A 142 2.66 2.50 4.04
C TYR A 142 1.28 2.79 4.61
N PHE A 143 1.19 3.68 5.61
CA PHE A 143 -0.09 4.11 6.20
C PHE A 143 -0.93 4.88 5.19
N GLU A 144 -0.33 5.84 4.47
CA GLU A 144 -1.00 6.59 3.40
C GLU A 144 -1.55 5.66 2.30
N TRP A 145 -0.72 4.73 1.81
CA TRP A 145 -1.14 3.75 0.81
C TRP A 145 -2.25 2.82 1.35
N ALA A 146 -2.14 2.38 2.60
CA ALA A 146 -3.16 1.54 3.21
C ALA A 146 -4.51 2.27 3.30
N ARG A 147 -4.52 3.56 3.65
CA ARG A 147 -5.73 4.40 3.65
C ARG A 147 -6.33 4.50 2.26
N ASP A 148 -5.51 4.75 1.25
CA ASP A 148 -5.99 4.88 -0.14
C ASP A 148 -6.64 3.58 -0.62
N VAL A 149 -6.06 2.41 -0.29
CA VAL A 149 -6.70 1.11 -0.55
C VAL A 149 -8.02 1.01 0.22
N VAL A 150 -8.03 1.28 1.52
CA VAL A 150 -9.22 1.14 2.37
C VAL A 150 -10.35 2.07 1.96
N SER A 151 -10.07 3.23 1.37
CA SER A 151 -11.09 4.14 0.85
C SER A 151 -12.06 3.46 -0.13
N GLY A 152 -11.56 2.54 -0.98
CA GLY A 152 -12.38 1.73 -1.88
C GLY A 152 -12.98 0.47 -1.25
N LEU A 153 -12.55 0.09 -0.05
CA LEU A 153 -13.05 -1.10 0.66
C LEU A 153 -14.22 -0.79 1.62
N ARG A 154 -14.49 0.49 1.91
CA ARG A 154 -15.55 0.90 2.85
C ARG A 154 -16.95 0.47 2.41
N GLY A 155 -17.87 0.45 3.38
CA GLY A 155 -19.28 0.12 3.20
C GLY A 155 -19.61 -1.34 3.47
N VAL A 156 -18.67 -2.14 4.00
CA VAL A 156 -18.88 -3.58 4.26
C VAL A 156 -18.86 -3.97 5.73
N SER A 157 -18.18 -3.21 6.59
CA SER A 157 -18.15 -3.46 8.03
C SER A 157 -17.75 -2.20 8.81
N PRO A 158 -18.71 -1.54 9.47
CA PRO A 158 -18.42 -0.39 10.33
C PRO A 158 -17.37 -0.68 11.41
N GLN A 159 -17.37 -1.91 11.95
CA GLN A 159 -16.42 -2.34 12.98
C GLN A 159 -14.98 -2.37 12.45
N LEU A 160 -14.77 -2.97 11.28
CA LEU A 160 -13.44 -3.00 10.66
C LEU A 160 -12.99 -1.61 10.22
N GLU A 161 -13.91 -0.79 9.70
CA GLU A 161 -13.60 0.58 9.29
C GLU A 161 -13.13 1.43 10.49
N VAL A 162 -13.84 1.38 11.63
CA VAL A 162 -13.41 2.04 12.87
C VAL A 162 -12.09 1.48 13.38
N ALA A 163 -11.90 0.16 13.35
CA ALA A 163 -10.65 -0.47 13.78
C ALA A 163 -9.46 -0.05 12.90
N PHE A 164 -9.68 0.08 11.59
CA PHE A 164 -8.69 0.60 10.66
C PHE A 164 -8.37 2.08 10.94
N ASP A 165 -9.40 2.93 11.04
CA ASP A 165 -9.22 4.36 11.27
C ASP A 165 -8.46 4.64 12.57
N THR A 166 -8.74 3.85 13.61
CA THR A 166 -8.04 3.93 14.91
C THR A 166 -6.55 3.61 14.77
N ILE A 167 -6.21 2.45 14.19
CA ILE A 167 -4.79 2.07 14.08
C ILE A 167 -4.04 2.93 13.07
N HIS A 168 -4.73 3.38 12.01
CA HIS A 168 -4.19 4.32 11.05
C HIS A 168 -3.79 5.64 11.72
N ALA A 169 -4.70 6.26 12.49
CA ALA A 169 -4.42 7.50 13.20
C ALA A 169 -3.25 7.36 14.20
N GLN A 170 -3.18 6.24 14.93
CA GLN A 170 -2.07 5.94 15.83
C GLN A 170 -0.73 5.88 15.09
N GLY A 171 -0.67 5.14 13.98
CA GLY A 171 0.57 5.00 13.23
C GLY A 171 0.96 6.27 12.47
N THR A 172 0.00 7.06 11.97
CA THR A 172 0.29 8.37 11.40
C THR A 172 0.97 9.29 12.42
N ALA A 173 0.47 9.34 13.66
CA ALA A 173 1.09 10.13 14.73
C ALA A 173 2.49 9.61 15.13
N LEU A 174 2.71 8.29 15.09
CA LEU A 174 4.01 7.67 15.41
C LEU A 174 5.05 7.85 14.30
N PHE A 175 4.60 7.81 13.05
CA PHE A 175 5.47 7.83 11.88
C PHE A 175 5.45 9.16 11.12
N GLU A 176 4.93 10.21 11.75
CA GLU A 176 4.89 11.56 11.20
C GLU A 176 6.24 11.90 10.56
N LEU A 177 6.19 12.24 9.27
CA LEU A 177 7.36 12.75 8.57
C LEU A 177 7.83 14.00 9.30
N PRO A 178 9.14 14.17 9.56
CA PRO A 178 9.64 15.43 10.06
C PRO A 178 9.12 16.55 9.15
N GLN A 179 8.58 17.62 9.74
CA GLN A 179 8.45 18.90 9.06
C GLN A 179 9.85 19.23 8.52
N ALA A 180 10.04 19.16 7.20
CA ALA A 180 11.34 19.51 6.63
C ALA A 180 11.64 20.97 7.03
N PRO A 181 12.86 21.29 7.51
CA PRO A 181 13.25 22.68 7.71
C PRO A 181 13.07 23.43 6.38
N GLY A 182 12.15 24.39 6.33
CA GLY A 182 11.76 25.09 5.09
C GLY A 182 10.37 24.72 4.54
N SER A 183 9.54 24.00 5.29
CA SER A 183 8.10 23.95 5.06
C SER A 183 7.51 25.36 5.16
N GLU A 184 7.39 26.04 4.02
CA GLU A 184 6.71 27.33 3.91
C GLU A 184 5.21 27.09 3.65
N VAL A 185 4.39 28.03 4.10
CA VAL A 185 3.01 28.15 3.60
C VAL A 185 3.12 28.51 2.12
N SER A 186 3.05 27.49 1.26
CA SER A 186 3.14 27.68 -0.18
C SER A 186 1.98 28.56 -0.65
N THR A 187 2.29 29.64 -1.39
CA THR A 187 1.29 30.52 -2.01
C THR A 187 0.64 29.88 -3.25
N ARG A 188 1.06 28.66 -3.60
CA ARG A 188 0.56 27.90 -4.73
C ARG A 188 -0.82 27.32 -4.42
N THR A 189 -1.84 27.79 -5.13
CA THR A 189 -3.13 27.10 -5.20
C THR A 189 -3.01 25.96 -6.21
N PRO A 190 -3.19 24.67 -5.83
CA PRO A 190 -3.23 23.59 -6.80
C PRO A 190 -4.36 23.87 -7.79
N SER A 191 -4.04 23.99 -9.08
CA SER A 191 -4.99 24.45 -10.10
C SER A 191 -6.04 23.41 -10.50
N ASN A 192 -6.14 22.26 -9.81
CA ASN A 192 -7.14 21.25 -10.09
C ASN A 192 -7.54 20.48 -8.83
N SER A 193 -8.86 20.40 -8.63
CA SER A 193 -9.60 19.72 -7.56
C SER A 193 -9.49 18.19 -7.56
N ASN A 194 -8.44 17.61 -8.12
CA ASN A 194 -8.33 16.15 -8.24
C ASN A 194 -7.23 15.65 -7.31
N LYS A 195 -7.63 14.87 -6.31
CA LYS A 195 -6.73 13.98 -5.56
C LYS A 195 -5.84 13.23 -6.55
N GLY A 196 -4.53 13.17 -6.32
CA GLY A 196 -3.67 12.39 -7.20
C GLY A 196 -2.23 12.86 -7.28
N HIS A 197 -1.55 12.35 -8.30
CA HIS A 197 -0.14 12.58 -8.54
C HIS A 197 0.07 13.56 -9.69
N THR A 198 1.07 14.42 -9.52
CA THR A 198 1.41 15.45 -10.50
C THR A 198 2.91 15.45 -10.73
N PHE A 199 3.28 15.90 -11.92
CA PHE A 199 4.67 16.05 -12.30
C PHE A 199 4.81 17.44 -12.86
N ILE A 200 5.66 18.25 -12.23
CA ILE A 200 5.82 19.67 -12.50
C ILE A 200 7.31 20.00 -12.56
N VAL A 201 7.62 21.20 -13.05
CA VAL A 201 8.95 21.78 -12.98
C VAL A 201 8.89 23.01 -12.09
N GLU A 202 9.80 23.11 -11.13
CA GLU A 202 9.90 24.27 -10.24
C GLU A 202 11.38 24.59 -9.98
N ASP A 203 11.78 25.83 -10.24
CA ASP A 203 13.16 26.30 -10.16
C ASP A 203 14.16 25.41 -10.94
N GLY A 204 13.70 24.85 -12.06
CA GLY A 204 14.49 23.92 -12.88
C GLY A 204 14.59 22.49 -12.33
N ALA A 205 14.03 22.22 -11.15
CA ALA A 205 13.89 20.86 -10.61
C ALA A 205 12.65 20.17 -11.18
N VAL A 206 12.77 18.89 -11.55
CA VAL A 206 11.60 18.05 -11.84
C VAL A 206 11.05 17.54 -10.52
N VAL A 207 9.76 17.79 -10.28
CA VAL A 207 9.10 17.43 -9.05
C VAL A 207 7.97 16.45 -9.34
N ALA A 208 7.97 15.34 -8.62
CA ALA A 208 6.81 14.46 -8.55
C ALA A 208 6.08 14.74 -7.23
N ASP A 209 4.80 15.04 -7.33
CA ASP A 209 3.91 15.44 -6.24
C ASP A 209 2.83 14.40 -6.02
N TYR A 210 2.42 14.24 -4.77
CA TYR A 210 1.19 13.57 -4.38
C TYR A 210 0.34 14.50 -3.52
N TYR A 211 -0.79 14.97 -4.06
CA TYR A 211 -1.77 15.79 -3.35
C TYR A 211 -2.77 14.93 -2.59
N HIS A 212 -2.93 15.25 -1.30
CA HIS A 212 -4.00 14.73 -0.46
C HIS A 212 -5.00 15.82 -0.10
N PHE A 213 -6.21 15.71 -0.65
CA PHE A 213 -7.40 16.46 -0.23
C PHE A 213 -8.24 15.54 0.67
N GLY A 214 -8.21 15.75 1.98
CA GLY A 214 -9.09 15.04 2.90
C GLY A 214 -10.33 15.88 3.21
N ALA A 215 -11.51 15.28 3.16
CA ALA A 215 -12.76 15.96 3.51
C ALA A 215 -12.95 16.14 5.03
N ASP A 216 -12.10 15.47 5.83
CA ASP A 216 -12.21 15.34 7.29
C ASP A 216 -10.86 15.60 8.02
N VAL A 217 -9.95 16.38 7.41
CA VAL A 217 -8.71 16.84 8.05
C VAL A 217 -8.67 18.36 8.01
N ASP A 218 -8.20 18.98 9.09
CA ASP A 218 -8.06 20.44 9.21
C ASP A 218 -7.01 21.04 8.26
N TYR A 219 -6.36 20.21 7.42
CA TYR A 219 -5.27 20.60 6.53
C TYR A 219 -5.18 19.72 5.26
N GLU A 220 -5.01 20.33 4.08
CA GLU A 220 -4.57 19.67 2.85
C GLU A 220 -3.04 19.51 2.86
N PHE A 221 -2.47 18.49 2.22
CA PHE A 221 -1.01 18.40 2.10
C PHE A 221 -0.55 17.78 0.79
N ALA A 222 0.66 18.12 0.36
CA ALA A 222 1.36 17.51 -0.76
C ALA A 222 2.69 16.94 -0.30
N VAL A 223 3.00 15.72 -0.72
CA VAL A 223 4.35 15.16 -0.57
C VAL A 223 5.06 15.25 -1.91
N GLN A 224 6.28 15.76 -1.91
CA GLN A 224 7.07 16.05 -3.11
C GLN A 224 8.40 15.31 -3.05
N ILE A 225 8.87 14.85 -4.21
CA ILE A 225 10.28 14.53 -4.43
C ILE A 225 10.80 15.42 -5.56
N ARG A 226 11.91 16.09 -5.31
CA ARG A 226 12.53 17.03 -6.24
C ARG A 226 13.84 16.44 -6.73
N PHE A 227 13.96 16.32 -8.04
CA PHE A 227 15.19 15.89 -8.70
C PHE A 227 15.98 17.11 -9.13
N GLY A 228 17.15 17.31 -8.53
CA GLY A 228 18.12 18.30 -8.97
C GLY A 228 18.74 17.94 -10.34
N PRO A 229 19.53 18.84 -10.95
CA PRO A 229 20.08 18.65 -12.30
C PRO A 229 20.78 17.31 -12.52
N ASP A 230 21.69 16.91 -11.62
CA ASP A 230 22.43 15.64 -11.73
C ASP A 230 21.49 14.41 -11.70
N ALA A 231 20.47 14.48 -10.85
CA ALA A 231 19.46 13.42 -10.75
C ALA A 231 18.59 13.35 -12.01
N GLN A 232 18.28 14.49 -12.62
CA GLN A 232 17.52 14.56 -13.86
C GLN A 232 18.29 13.99 -15.05
N GLU A 233 19.58 14.29 -15.18
CA GLU A 233 20.45 13.68 -16.19
C GLU A 233 20.44 12.16 -16.04
N ARG A 234 20.61 11.67 -14.81
CA ARG A 234 20.62 10.23 -14.52
C ARG A 234 19.28 9.56 -14.81
N LEU A 235 18.17 10.20 -14.44
CA LEU A 235 16.83 9.71 -14.75
C LEU A 235 16.61 9.62 -16.26
N ALA A 236 17.03 10.64 -17.00
CA ALA A 236 16.87 10.70 -18.44
C ALA A 236 17.69 9.62 -19.17
N GLU A 237 18.89 9.31 -18.68
CA GLU A 237 19.68 8.16 -19.16
C GLU A 237 18.94 6.83 -18.93
N LEU A 238 18.45 6.60 -17.70
CA LEU A 238 17.77 5.35 -17.33
C LEU A 238 16.42 5.17 -18.04
N LEU A 239 15.76 6.27 -18.40
CA LEU A 239 14.54 6.29 -19.20
C LEU A 239 14.82 6.29 -20.71
N VAL A 240 16.10 6.31 -21.12
CA VAL A 240 16.54 6.27 -22.52
C VAL A 240 15.95 7.44 -23.33
N LEU A 241 15.94 8.64 -22.75
CA LEU A 241 15.46 9.85 -23.39
C LEU A 241 16.55 10.48 -24.26
N ALA A 242 16.15 11.12 -25.36
CA ALA A 242 17.07 11.86 -26.22
C ALA A 242 17.63 13.09 -25.49
N GLN A 243 18.96 13.26 -25.53
CA GLN A 243 19.66 14.35 -24.85
C GLN A 243 19.98 15.53 -25.80
N PRO A 244 19.91 16.79 -25.32
CA PRO A 244 19.55 17.19 -23.96
C PRO A 244 18.03 17.13 -23.73
N VAL A 245 17.62 16.56 -22.60
CA VAL A 245 16.21 16.56 -22.19
C VAL A 245 15.89 17.85 -21.41
N SER A 246 14.75 18.47 -21.67
CA SER A 246 14.26 19.57 -20.82
C SER A 246 13.62 19.00 -19.55
N PRO A 247 13.62 19.74 -18.42
CA PRO A 247 12.89 19.34 -17.23
C PRO A 247 11.41 19.02 -17.51
N ASP A 248 10.73 19.79 -18.38
CA ASP A 248 9.34 19.54 -18.75
C ASP A 248 9.16 18.20 -19.47
N ALA A 249 10.05 17.89 -20.42
CA ALA A 249 10.00 16.62 -21.16
C ALA A 249 10.32 15.43 -20.24
N LEU A 250 11.22 15.60 -19.27
CA LEU A 250 11.49 14.58 -18.26
C LEU A 250 10.30 14.39 -17.31
N ALA A 251 9.65 15.48 -16.87
CA ALA A 251 8.47 15.42 -16.02
C ALA A 251 7.31 14.68 -16.73
N GLU A 252 7.11 14.93 -18.02
CA GLU A 252 6.14 14.20 -18.85
C GLU A 252 6.51 12.73 -18.98
N ALA A 253 7.78 12.40 -19.25
CA ALA A 253 8.24 11.02 -19.32
C ALA A 253 8.06 10.25 -18.01
N LEU A 254 8.33 10.87 -16.86
CA LEU A 254 8.08 10.28 -15.54
C LEU A 254 6.59 10.05 -15.30
N ARG A 255 5.75 11.02 -15.69
CA ARG A 255 4.29 10.89 -15.63
C ARG A 255 3.80 9.71 -16.46
N ASP A 256 4.22 9.61 -17.71
CA ASP A 256 3.79 8.55 -18.62
C ASP A 256 4.31 7.19 -18.17
N ARG A 257 5.53 7.13 -17.64
CA ARG A 257 6.17 5.88 -17.24
C ARG A 257 5.64 5.35 -15.91
N PHE A 258 5.55 6.20 -14.90
CA PHE A 258 5.32 5.80 -13.51
C PHE A 258 3.92 6.19 -13.03
N GLY A 259 3.35 7.27 -13.55
CA GLY A 259 2.01 7.78 -13.24
C GLY A 259 1.84 8.29 -11.81
N THR A 260 2.75 7.97 -10.90
CA THR A 260 2.61 8.24 -9.47
C THR A 260 3.92 8.69 -8.83
N TYR A 261 3.78 9.51 -7.78
CA TYR A 261 4.85 9.86 -6.84
C TYR A 261 5.58 8.60 -6.35
N TYR A 262 4.81 7.61 -5.85
CA TYR A 262 5.38 6.42 -5.22
C TYR A 262 6.21 5.59 -6.20
N ALA A 263 5.71 5.37 -7.41
CA ALA A 263 6.45 4.60 -8.42
C ALA A 263 7.72 5.31 -8.89
N THR A 264 7.66 6.64 -9.01
CA THR A 264 8.83 7.46 -9.37
C THR A 264 9.90 7.41 -8.29
N ARG A 265 9.48 7.49 -7.02
CA ARG A 265 10.38 7.39 -5.88
C ARG A 265 11.00 6.01 -5.73
N ASP A 266 10.17 4.95 -5.78
CA ASP A 266 10.65 3.57 -5.65
C ASP A 266 11.69 3.28 -6.76
N PHE A 267 11.46 3.76 -7.98
CA PHE A 267 12.44 3.68 -9.06
C PHE A 267 13.74 4.44 -8.76
N ALA A 268 13.63 5.66 -8.22
CA ALA A 268 14.79 6.45 -7.82
C ALA A 268 15.61 5.73 -6.72
N ASP A 269 14.94 5.21 -5.69
CA ASP A 269 15.57 4.45 -4.60
C ASP A 269 16.28 3.20 -5.12
N GLU A 270 15.62 2.41 -5.97
CA GLU A 270 16.18 1.19 -6.57
C GLU A 270 17.42 1.45 -7.44
N ASN A 271 17.52 2.65 -8.02
CA ASN A 271 18.62 3.04 -8.90
C ASN A 271 19.63 3.99 -8.24
N GLY A 272 19.50 4.25 -6.93
CA GLY A 272 20.41 5.12 -6.18
C GLY A 272 20.40 6.58 -6.64
N ILE A 273 19.26 7.05 -7.15
CA ILE A 273 19.08 8.43 -7.62
C ILE A 273 18.71 9.31 -6.42
N SER A 274 19.52 10.33 -6.15
CA SER A 274 19.25 11.28 -5.07
C SER A 274 18.08 12.21 -5.41
N TYR A 275 17.25 12.51 -4.42
CA TYR A 275 16.19 13.51 -4.51
C TYR A 275 15.99 14.19 -3.15
N GLU A 276 15.40 15.38 -3.18
CA GLU A 276 14.95 16.08 -1.97
C GLU A 276 13.47 15.76 -1.73
N ALA A 277 13.13 15.25 -0.54
CA ALA A 277 11.74 15.03 -0.15
C ALA A 277 11.20 16.25 0.62
N ARG A 278 10.05 16.78 0.21
CA ARG A 278 9.34 17.87 0.90
C ARG A 278 7.90 17.50 1.21
N ARG A 279 7.32 18.18 2.21
CA ARG A 279 5.90 18.12 2.50
C ARG A 279 5.38 19.54 2.65
N ASP A 280 4.44 19.90 1.79
CA ASP A 280 3.71 21.17 1.86
C ASP A 280 2.36 20.91 2.53
N MET A 281 1.92 21.79 3.43
CA MET A 281 0.61 21.70 4.07
C MET A 281 -0.15 23.02 3.93
N TRP A 282 -1.47 22.94 3.75
CA TRP A 282 -2.40 24.05 3.67
C TRP A 282 -3.53 23.83 4.69
N PRO A 283 -4.07 24.88 5.32
CA PRO A 283 -5.27 24.79 6.16
C PRO A 283 -6.56 24.67 5.36
#